data_AF-A0A946EC57-F1
#
_entry.id   AF-A0A946EC57-F1
#
_cell.length_a   1.000
_cell.length_b   1.000
_cell.length_c   1.000
_cell.angle_alpha   90.00
_cell.angle_beta   90.00
_cell.angle_gamma   90.00
#
_symmetry.space_group_name_H-M   'P 1'
#
loop_
_entity.id
_entity.type
_entity.pdbx_description
1 polymer ?
#
loop_
_entity_poly.entity_id
_entity_poly.type
_entity_poly.pdbx_seq_one_letter_code
_entity_poly.pdbx_strand_id
1 'polypeptide(L)'
;MWQFWVDRGGTFTDIVARAPEGTLHSHKLLSENPEQYKDAAVQGIRELLKLAPGDPIPKHMISAVKMGTTVATNALLERKGERTLLLITQGFGDLLRIGYQNRPKLFDLNIVLPEQLYEQTVEVNERVAQDGEVLSPLDEDAVRKSLYDAYASGLRSVAVALMHSYRFHEHELKIGKIARQEGFTQISLSHQTSPLIKLVGRGDTTVVDAYLSPILRRYVQQVSDALGDGLKSGGALMFMQSNGGLTDAGLFQGKDAILSGPAGGVVGMVKSAQAAGFDKLIGFDMGGTSTDVCH
;
A
#
# COMPACT_ATOMS: atom_id res chain seq x y z
N MET A 1 4.41 16.34 -25.75
CA MET A 1 4.94 16.04 -24.41
C MET A 1 5.14 14.54 -24.29
N TRP A 2 6.09 14.11 -23.48
CA TRP A 2 6.39 12.71 -23.19
C TRP A 2 5.32 12.07 -22.30
N GLN A 3 5.13 10.76 -22.45
CA GLN A 3 4.38 9.92 -21.53
C GLN A 3 5.25 8.74 -21.12
N PHE A 4 5.21 8.35 -19.85
CA PHE A 4 5.98 7.23 -19.32
C PHE A 4 5.04 6.23 -18.62
N TRP A 5 5.25 4.96 -18.90
CA TRP A 5 4.68 3.83 -18.18
C TRP A 5 5.85 3.04 -17.60
N VAL A 6 5.88 2.90 -16.30
CA VAL A 6 6.98 2.28 -15.57
C VAL A 6 6.45 1.10 -14.79
N ASP A 7 7.14 -0.02 -14.86
CA ASP A 7 6.95 -1.13 -13.93
C ASP A 7 8.25 -1.34 -13.15
N ARG A 8 8.23 -0.97 -11.87
CA ARG A 8 9.35 -1.19 -10.97
C ARG A 8 9.20 -2.54 -10.27
N GLY A 9 9.81 -3.56 -10.86
CA GLY A 9 9.93 -4.89 -10.26
C GLY A 9 11.07 -4.99 -9.23
N GLY A 10 11.29 -6.19 -8.70
CA GLY A 10 12.36 -6.46 -7.72
C GLY A 10 13.77 -6.38 -8.31
N THR A 11 13.98 -6.92 -9.52
CA THR A 11 15.31 -6.99 -10.16
C THR A 11 15.54 -5.86 -11.17
N PHE A 12 14.55 -5.63 -12.04
CA PHE A 12 14.62 -4.62 -13.08
C PHE A 12 13.42 -3.69 -13.03
N THR A 13 13.66 -2.47 -13.51
CA THR A 13 12.63 -1.47 -13.78
C THR A 13 12.49 -1.35 -15.29
N ASP A 14 11.30 -1.66 -15.78
CA ASP A 14 10.94 -1.61 -17.20
C ASP A 14 10.17 -0.32 -17.48
N ILE A 15 10.58 0.39 -18.53
CA ILE A 15 10.01 1.68 -18.90
C ILE A 15 9.58 1.62 -20.36
N VAL A 16 8.32 1.92 -20.61
CA VAL A 16 7.82 2.28 -21.93
C VAL A 16 7.58 3.78 -21.94
N ALA A 17 8.11 4.47 -22.93
CA ALA A 17 7.93 5.90 -23.09
C ALA A 17 7.38 6.23 -24.47
N ARG A 18 6.50 7.23 -24.55
CA ARG A 18 6.02 7.79 -25.81
C ARG A 18 6.57 9.21 -25.95
N ALA A 19 7.34 9.42 -27.01
CA ALA A 19 7.87 10.72 -27.37
C ALA A 19 6.76 11.67 -27.88
N PRO A 20 6.96 13.00 -27.89
CA PRO A 20 5.99 13.97 -28.39
C PRO A 20 5.48 13.70 -29.82
N GLU A 21 6.35 13.18 -30.68
CA GLU A 21 6.09 12.77 -32.06
C GLU A 21 5.31 11.45 -32.17
N GLY A 22 5.14 10.74 -31.05
CA GLY A 22 4.38 9.49 -30.96
C GLY A 22 5.21 8.21 -30.97
N THR A 23 6.53 8.30 -31.20
CA THR A 23 7.45 7.15 -31.16
C THR A 23 7.46 6.49 -29.79
N LEU A 24 7.46 5.15 -29.76
CA LEU A 24 7.61 4.37 -28.53
C LEU A 24 9.08 4.00 -28.31
N HIS A 25 9.52 4.13 -27.06
CA HIS A 25 10.83 3.73 -26.60
C HIS A 25 10.66 2.73 -25.45
N SER A 26 11.43 1.65 -25.48
CA SER A 26 11.59 0.74 -24.35
C SER A 26 12.94 0.98 -23.70
N HIS A 27 12.97 1.01 -22.38
CA HIS A 27 14.19 1.16 -21.61
C HIS A 27 14.16 0.28 -20.36
N LYS A 28 15.32 -0.21 -19.93
CA LYS A 28 15.41 -1.16 -18.82
C LYS A 28 16.63 -0.85 -17.96
N LEU A 29 16.41 -0.73 -16.65
CA LEU A 29 17.45 -0.50 -15.65
C LEU A 29 17.37 -1.54 -14.55
N LEU A 30 18.46 -1.72 -13.79
CA LEU A 30 18.41 -2.44 -12.53
C LEU A 30 17.53 -1.66 -11.54
N SER A 31 16.65 -2.36 -10.81
CA SER A 31 15.75 -1.70 -9.85
C SER A 31 16.48 -1.09 -8.66
N GLU A 32 17.65 -1.64 -8.32
CA GLU A 32 18.53 -1.17 -7.26
C GLU A 32 19.98 -1.11 -7.78
N ASN A 33 20.53 0.10 -7.83
CA ASN A 33 21.93 0.36 -8.12
C ASN A 33 22.37 1.67 -7.44
N PRO A 34 22.50 1.67 -6.11
CA PRO A 34 22.67 2.90 -5.31
C PRO A 34 23.96 3.66 -5.62
N GLU A 35 24.97 3.00 -6.20
CA GLU A 35 26.22 3.62 -6.62
C GLU A 35 26.05 4.55 -7.84
N GLN A 36 25.01 4.32 -8.66
CA GLN A 36 24.78 5.06 -9.90
C GLN A 36 23.56 5.99 -9.81
N TYR A 37 22.49 5.56 -9.17
CA TYR A 37 21.25 6.34 -9.07
C TYR A 37 20.43 5.99 -7.84
N LYS A 38 19.64 6.96 -7.38
CA LYS A 38 18.74 6.79 -6.23
C LYS A 38 17.47 6.01 -6.56
N ASP A 39 16.95 6.16 -7.77
CA ASP A 39 15.74 5.49 -8.25
C ASP A 39 15.83 5.22 -9.75
N ALA A 40 15.53 3.98 -10.14
CA ALA A 40 15.64 3.52 -11.51
C ALA A 40 14.59 4.14 -12.45
N ALA A 41 13.38 4.42 -11.96
CA ALA A 41 12.31 5.02 -12.77
C ALA A 41 12.66 6.46 -13.13
N VAL A 42 13.07 7.25 -12.13
CA VAL A 42 13.56 8.61 -12.34
C VAL A 42 14.77 8.61 -13.27
N GLN A 43 15.74 7.73 -13.03
CA GLN A 43 16.94 7.66 -13.86
C GLN A 43 16.61 7.35 -15.33
N GLY A 44 15.76 6.37 -15.59
CA GLY A 44 15.37 6.04 -16.95
C GLY A 44 14.60 7.16 -17.66
N ILE A 45 13.77 7.92 -16.93
CA ILE A 45 13.16 9.14 -17.46
C ILE A 45 14.24 10.16 -17.86
N ARG A 46 15.25 10.38 -17.02
CA ARG A 46 16.36 11.32 -17.32
C ARG A 46 17.15 10.91 -18.56
N GLU A 47 17.46 9.61 -18.69
CA GLU A 47 18.19 9.07 -19.84
C GLU A 47 17.40 9.22 -21.14
N LEU A 48 16.10 8.92 -21.13
CA LEU A 48 15.21 9.10 -22.28
C LEU A 48 15.03 10.58 -22.66
N LEU A 49 15.05 11.48 -21.69
CA LEU A 49 15.07 12.93 -21.91
C LEU A 49 16.47 13.49 -22.26
N LYS A 50 17.51 12.64 -22.25
CA LYS A 50 18.91 13.01 -22.52
C LYS A 50 19.45 14.12 -21.59
N LEU A 51 19.05 14.10 -20.33
CA LEU A 51 19.48 15.07 -19.32
C LEU A 51 20.86 14.72 -18.76
N ALA A 52 21.70 15.73 -18.49
CA ALA A 52 22.97 15.51 -17.83
C ALA A 52 22.76 15.19 -16.33
N PRO A 53 23.74 14.59 -15.63
CA PRO A 53 23.66 14.40 -14.18
C PRO A 53 23.42 15.71 -13.44
N GLY A 54 22.41 15.76 -12.58
CA GLY A 54 22.06 16.96 -11.79
C GLY A 54 21.09 17.94 -12.44
N ASP A 55 20.87 17.87 -13.76
CA ASP A 55 19.90 18.75 -14.43
C ASP A 55 18.48 18.52 -13.90
N PRO A 56 17.69 19.57 -13.60
CA PRO A 56 16.30 19.39 -13.24
C PRO A 56 15.48 18.85 -14.42
N ILE A 57 14.50 17.99 -14.16
CA ILE A 57 13.57 17.51 -15.19
C ILE A 57 12.63 18.68 -15.58
N PRO A 58 12.59 19.10 -16.86
CA PRO A 58 11.77 20.25 -17.25
C PRO A 58 10.27 19.95 -17.17
N LYS A 59 9.53 20.80 -16.45
CA LYS A 59 8.09 20.62 -16.13
C LYS A 59 7.18 20.48 -17.36
N HIS A 60 7.53 21.10 -18.48
CA HIS A 60 6.72 21.12 -19.71
C HIS A 60 7.04 19.98 -20.69
N MET A 61 8.00 19.11 -20.34
CA MET A 61 8.37 18.00 -21.22
C MET A 61 7.53 16.74 -20.96
N ILE A 62 6.99 16.56 -19.76
CA ILE A 62 6.28 15.35 -19.34
C ILE A 62 4.80 15.65 -19.16
N SER A 63 3.95 14.85 -19.81
CA SER A 63 2.49 14.95 -19.66
C SER A 63 1.93 13.95 -18.66
N ALA A 64 2.52 12.76 -18.56
CA ALA A 64 2.10 11.74 -17.60
C ALA A 64 3.22 10.73 -17.30
N VAL A 65 3.23 10.23 -16.07
CA VAL A 65 4.03 9.12 -15.57
C VAL A 65 3.06 8.19 -14.84
N LYS A 66 2.96 6.95 -15.30
CA LYS A 66 2.12 5.90 -14.73
C LYS A 66 3.02 4.79 -14.21
N MET A 67 2.89 4.40 -12.96
CA MET A 67 3.83 3.49 -12.30
C MET A 67 3.14 2.30 -11.65
N GLY A 68 3.57 1.08 -12.01
CA GLY A 68 3.42 -0.11 -11.20
C GLY A 68 4.65 -0.29 -10.31
N THR A 69 4.48 -0.83 -9.11
CA THR A 69 5.63 -1.12 -8.24
C THR A 69 5.40 -2.32 -7.35
N THR A 70 6.46 -3.12 -7.16
CA THR A 70 6.47 -4.24 -6.20
C THR A 70 6.95 -3.84 -4.80
N VAL A 71 7.16 -2.55 -4.51
CA VAL A 71 7.65 -2.07 -3.20
C VAL A 71 6.79 -2.57 -2.04
N ALA A 72 5.45 -2.46 -2.17
CA ALA A 72 4.52 -2.93 -1.14
C ALA A 72 4.64 -4.45 -0.94
N THR A 73 4.58 -5.21 -2.03
CA THR A 73 4.64 -6.67 -2.00
C THR A 73 5.96 -7.16 -1.40
N ASN A 74 7.09 -6.59 -1.81
CA ASN A 74 8.40 -6.97 -1.29
C ASN A 74 8.55 -6.60 0.19
N ALA A 75 8.12 -5.40 0.60
CA ALA A 75 8.13 -5.01 2.01
C ALA A 75 7.29 -5.93 2.89
N LEU A 76 6.16 -6.44 2.36
CA LEU A 76 5.30 -7.40 3.04
C LEU A 76 5.98 -8.78 3.16
N LEU A 77 6.53 -9.30 2.05
CA LEU A 77 7.19 -10.60 2.01
C LEU A 77 8.46 -10.64 2.88
N GLU A 78 9.25 -9.56 2.86
CA GLU A 78 10.49 -9.42 3.62
C GLU A 78 10.30 -8.94 5.06
N ARG A 79 9.06 -8.66 5.49
CA ARG A 79 8.73 -8.11 6.82
C ARG A 79 9.47 -6.82 7.14
N LYS A 80 9.60 -5.93 6.14
CA LYS A 80 10.26 -4.63 6.25
C LYS A 80 9.28 -3.45 6.33
N GLY A 81 8.07 -3.68 6.81
CA GLY A 81 7.06 -2.65 7.08
C GLY A 81 7.35 -1.76 8.28
N GLU A 82 6.48 -0.79 8.52
CA GLU A 82 6.55 0.07 9.69
C GLU A 82 6.03 -0.66 10.94
N ARG A 83 6.74 -0.56 12.06
CA ARG A 83 6.30 -1.13 13.35
C ARG A 83 4.94 -0.55 13.73
N THR A 84 3.94 -1.42 13.86
CA THR A 84 2.52 -1.03 13.92
C THR A 84 1.87 -1.47 15.23
N LEU A 85 1.16 -0.53 15.86
CA LEU A 85 0.27 -0.79 17.00
C LEU A 85 -1.14 -1.15 16.50
N LEU A 86 -1.78 -2.14 17.10
CA LEU A 86 -3.20 -2.44 16.89
C LEU A 86 -4.03 -1.97 18.09
N LEU A 87 -5.00 -1.09 17.88
CA LEU A 87 -6.09 -0.81 18.83
C LEU A 87 -7.34 -1.57 18.39
N ILE A 88 -7.90 -2.38 19.29
CA ILE A 88 -9.07 -3.22 19.03
C ILE A 88 -9.99 -3.21 20.25
N THR A 89 -11.30 -3.41 20.03
CA THR A 89 -12.27 -3.46 21.14
C THR A 89 -11.88 -4.50 22.19
N GLN A 90 -12.06 -4.18 23.47
CA GLN A 90 -11.74 -5.09 24.58
C GLN A 90 -12.45 -6.45 24.48
N GLY A 91 -11.71 -7.52 24.79
CA GLY A 91 -12.13 -8.91 24.60
C GLY A 91 -11.77 -9.50 23.23
N PHE A 92 -11.14 -8.71 22.35
CA PHE A 92 -10.76 -9.11 20.99
C PHE A 92 -9.26 -8.94 20.70
N GLY A 93 -8.40 -8.76 21.72
CA GLY A 93 -6.95 -8.56 21.57
C GLY A 93 -6.26 -9.61 20.71
N ASP A 94 -6.65 -10.88 20.83
CA ASP A 94 -6.09 -11.99 20.05
C ASP A 94 -6.86 -12.31 18.76
N LEU A 95 -7.89 -11.53 18.40
CA LEU A 95 -8.81 -11.89 17.32
C LEU A 95 -8.10 -12.07 15.97
N LEU A 96 -7.18 -11.17 15.60
CA LEU A 96 -6.48 -11.27 14.32
C LEU A 96 -5.47 -12.44 14.30
N ARG A 97 -4.87 -12.75 15.46
CA ARG A 97 -4.02 -13.93 15.63
C ARG A 97 -4.81 -15.24 15.50
N ILE A 98 -6.03 -15.29 16.04
CA ILE A 98 -6.93 -16.44 15.92
C ILE A 98 -7.46 -16.58 14.48
N GLY A 99 -7.76 -15.45 13.84
CA GLY A 99 -8.29 -15.38 12.49
C GLY A 99 -9.61 -16.14 12.35
N TYR A 100 -9.70 -16.97 11.31
CA TYR A 100 -10.87 -17.82 11.03
C TYR A 100 -10.72 -19.27 11.53
N GLN A 101 -9.60 -19.60 12.18
CA GLN A 101 -9.26 -20.98 12.59
C GLN A 101 -9.24 -22.00 11.42
N ASN A 102 -9.12 -21.53 10.18
CA ASN A 102 -8.99 -22.39 9.02
C ASN A 102 -7.69 -23.20 9.13
N ARG A 103 -7.74 -24.50 8.82
CA ARG A 103 -6.56 -25.38 8.77
C ARG A 103 -6.24 -25.74 7.32
N PRO A 104 -5.26 -25.06 6.67
CA PRO A 104 -4.87 -25.38 5.29
C PRO A 104 -4.37 -26.82 5.16
N LYS A 105 -3.67 -27.31 6.20
CA LYS A 105 -3.22 -28.69 6.33
C LYS A 105 -3.92 -29.34 7.51
N LEU A 106 -5.09 -29.92 7.24
CA LEU A 106 -6.02 -30.48 8.24
C LEU A 106 -5.36 -31.48 9.21
N PHE A 107 -4.34 -32.21 8.75
CA PHE A 107 -3.72 -33.30 9.50
C PHE A 107 -2.37 -32.95 10.15
N ASP A 108 -1.88 -31.72 9.98
CA ASP A 108 -0.64 -31.29 10.63
C ASP A 108 -0.87 -31.18 12.14
N LEU A 109 -0.13 -31.98 12.92
CA LEU A 109 -0.20 -31.96 14.39
C LEU A 109 0.52 -30.74 15.00
N ASN A 110 1.51 -30.20 14.30
CA ASN A 110 2.26 -29.01 14.70
C ASN A 110 1.82 -27.81 13.86
N ILE A 111 0.88 -27.02 14.38
CA ILE A 111 0.33 -25.85 13.69
C ILE A 111 1.27 -24.65 13.89
N VAL A 112 1.92 -24.23 12.81
CA VAL A 112 2.72 -22.99 12.80
C VAL A 112 1.83 -21.83 12.35
N LEU A 113 1.54 -20.91 13.27
CA LEU A 113 0.79 -19.70 12.95
C LEU A 113 1.69 -18.69 12.23
N PRO A 114 1.16 -17.94 11.24
CA PRO A 114 1.88 -16.82 10.64
C PRO A 114 2.23 -15.76 11.69
N GLU A 115 3.40 -15.16 11.54
CA GLU A 115 3.79 -13.99 12.31
C GLU A 115 2.87 -12.79 11.99
N GLN A 116 2.46 -12.08 13.03
CA GLN A 116 1.58 -10.92 12.93
C GLN A 116 2.33 -9.72 12.32
N LEU A 117 1.62 -8.84 11.62
CA LEU A 117 2.20 -7.62 11.05
C LEU A 117 2.25 -6.46 12.07
N TYR A 118 1.42 -6.53 13.11
CA TYR A 118 1.47 -5.62 14.23
C TYR A 118 2.41 -6.15 15.31
N GLU A 119 3.06 -5.24 16.03
CA GLU A 119 4.02 -5.58 17.09
C GLU A 119 3.35 -5.64 18.46
N GLN A 120 2.37 -4.77 18.69
CA GLN A 120 1.68 -4.64 19.97
C GLN A 120 0.18 -4.52 19.75
N THR A 121 -0.60 -4.96 20.73
CA THR A 121 -2.06 -4.82 20.74
C THR A 121 -2.51 -4.15 22.02
N VAL A 122 -3.43 -3.19 21.88
CA VAL A 122 -4.11 -2.51 22.97
C VAL A 122 -5.60 -2.78 22.83
N GLU A 123 -6.17 -3.34 23.88
CA GLU A 123 -7.60 -3.51 24.03
C GLU A 123 -8.22 -2.21 24.54
N VAL A 124 -9.12 -1.63 23.74
CA VAL A 124 -9.82 -0.39 24.05
C VAL A 124 -11.11 -0.71 24.79
N ASN A 125 -11.24 -0.19 26.01
CA ASN A 125 -12.47 -0.29 26.80
C ASN A 125 -13.56 0.59 26.18
N GLU A 126 -14.35 -0.01 25.31
CA GLU A 126 -15.32 0.62 24.46
C GLU A 126 -16.27 -0.45 23.92
N ARG A 127 -17.55 -0.13 23.70
CA ARG A 127 -18.47 -1.03 23.01
C ARG A 127 -19.65 -0.29 22.41
N VAL A 128 -19.86 -0.48 21.10
CA VAL A 128 -21.10 -0.11 20.40
C VAL A 128 -21.83 -1.37 19.95
N ALA A 129 -23.15 -1.41 20.14
CA ALA A 129 -24.01 -2.49 19.69
C ALA A 129 -24.28 -2.42 18.17
N GLN A 130 -24.91 -3.46 17.62
CA GLN A 130 -25.21 -3.54 16.18
C GLN A 130 -26.19 -2.46 15.66
N ASP A 131 -26.99 -1.89 16.55
CA ASP A 131 -27.98 -0.85 16.29
C ASP A 131 -27.48 0.57 16.60
N GLY A 132 -26.30 0.68 17.20
CA GLY A 132 -25.65 1.95 17.53
C GLY A 132 -25.74 2.34 18.99
N GLU A 133 -26.39 1.53 19.85
CA GLU A 133 -26.37 1.78 21.29
C GLU A 133 -24.94 1.69 21.83
N VAL A 134 -24.51 2.74 22.55
CA VAL A 134 -23.21 2.74 23.24
C VAL A 134 -23.35 1.95 24.54
N LEU A 135 -22.95 0.68 24.50
CA LEU A 135 -22.95 -0.19 25.67
C LEU A 135 -21.82 0.15 26.65
N SER A 136 -20.69 0.65 26.13
CA SER A 136 -19.58 1.12 26.95
C SER A 136 -18.93 2.34 26.26
N PRO A 137 -18.95 3.52 26.89
CA PRO A 137 -18.36 4.72 26.30
C PRO A 137 -16.84 4.56 26.16
N LEU A 138 -16.27 5.20 25.14
CA LEU A 138 -14.83 5.26 24.95
C LEU A 138 -14.14 5.94 26.14
N ASP A 139 -13.21 5.23 26.78
CA ASP A 139 -12.28 5.80 27.76
C ASP A 139 -11.13 6.53 27.04
N GLU A 140 -11.33 7.82 26.76
CA GLU A 140 -10.36 8.64 26.01
C GLU A 140 -9.03 8.83 26.75
N ASP A 141 -9.04 8.85 28.09
CA ASP A 141 -7.82 9.03 28.90
C ASP A 141 -6.97 7.75 28.91
N ALA A 142 -7.60 6.58 29.03
CA ALA A 142 -6.91 5.30 28.92
C ALA A 142 -6.30 5.12 27.51
N VAL A 143 -7.06 5.44 26.45
CA VAL A 143 -6.56 5.42 25.07
C VAL A 143 -5.36 6.35 24.90
N ARG A 144 -5.45 7.58 25.42
CA ARG A 144 -4.36 8.55 25.33
C ARG A 144 -3.09 8.01 25.99
N LYS A 145 -3.22 7.44 27.19
CA LYS A 145 -2.09 6.84 27.90
C LYS A 145 -1.47 5.70 27.10
N SER A 146 -2.28 4.76 26.58
CA SER A 146 -1.77 3.65 25.77
C SER A 146 -1.06 4.11 24.50
N LEU A 147 -1.58 5.13 23.82
CA LEU A 147 -0.95 5.73 22.64
C LEU A 147 0.36 6.44 22.99
N TYR A 148 0.40 7.17 24.10
CA TYR A 148 1.63 7.82 24.60
C TYR A 148 2.72 6.78 24.89
N ASP A 149 2.39 5.71 25.63
CA ASP A 149 3.34 4.64 25.99
C ASP A 149 3.86 3.93 24.73
N ALA A 150 2.99 3.65 23.76
CA ALA A 150 3.36 3.06 22.48
C ALA A 150 4.23 4.01 21.62
N TYR A 151 3.95 5.31 21.63
CA TYR A 151 4.76 6.29 20.93
C TYR A 151 6.15 6.41 21.58
N ALA A 152 6.21 6.40 22.92
CA ALA A 152 7.46 6.43 23.68
C ALA A 152 8.32 5.18 23.45
N SER A 153 7.72 4.02 23.17
CA SER A 153 8.43 2.79 22.77
C SER A 153 8.90 2.78 21.30
N GLY A 154 8.63 3.85 20.56
CA GLY A 154 9.11 4.07 19.21
C GLY A 154 8.13 3.70 18.09
N LEU A 155 6.88 3.36 18.40
CA LEU A 155 5.87 3.12 17.38
C LEU A 155 5.40 4.45 16.75
N ARG A 156 5.24 4.45 15.42
CA ARG A 156 4.79 5.62 14.64
C ARG A 156 3.59 5.35 13.74
N SER A 157 3.21 4.07 13.63
CA SER A 157 2.05 3.61 12.88
C SER A 157 1.04 2.93 13.79
N VAL A 158 -0.24 3.21 13.58
CA VAL A 158 -1.35 2.62 14.34
C VAL A 158 -2.49 2.21 13.42
N ALA A 159 -3.00 1.00 13.64
CA ALA A 159 -4.23 0.48 13.07
C ALA A 159 -5.31 0.45 14.16
N VAL A 160 -6.50 0.97 13.85
CA VAL A 160 -7.64 0.98 14.78
C VAL A 160 -8.78 0.20 14.15
N ALA A 161 -9.21 -0.88 14.79
CA ALA A 161 -10.29 -1.74 14.31
C ALA A 161 -11.26 -2.09 15.46
N LEU A 162 -12.29 -1.28 15.64
CA LEU A 162 -13.30 -1.50 16.68
C LEU A 162 -14.49 -2.33 16.16
N MET A 163 -15.18 -3.02 17.05
CA MET A 163 -16.43 -3.72 16.72
C MET A 163 -17.49 -2.73 16.22
N HIS A 164 -18.23 -3.11 15.18
CA HIS A 164 -19.27 -2.28 14.55
C HIS A 164 -18.84 -0.91 13.98
N SER A 165 -17.55 -0.57 13.97
CA SER A 165 -17.05 0.71 13.45
C SER A 165 -17.29 0.94 11.97
N TYR A 166 -17.50 -0.13 11.19
CA TYR A 166 -17.93 -0.06 9.78
C TYR A 166 -19.24 0.72 9.59
N ARG A 167 -20.05 0.87 10.66
CA ARG A 167 -21.31 1.61 10.69
C ARG A 167 -21.31 2.76 11.70
N PHE A 168 -20.64 2.60 12.85
CA PHE A 168 -20.61 3.58 13.93
C PHE A 168 -19.17 4.03 14.21
N HIS A 169 -18.74 5.04 13.47
CA HIS A 169 -17.32 5.42 13.33
C HIS A 169 -16.80 6.36 14.43
N GLU A 170 -17.67 6.86 15.32
CA GLU A 170 -17.34 7.96 16.24
C GLU A 170 -16.15 7.64 17.16
N HIS A 171 -16.11 6.43 17.73
CA HIS A 171 -15.01 6.02 18.59
C HIS A 171 -13.69 5.89 17.83
N GLU A 172 -13.68 5.30 16.62
CA GLU A 172 -12.45 5.24 15.80
C GLU A 172 -11.95 6.64 15.42
N LEU A 173 -12.86 7.57 15.08
CA LEU A 173 -12.49 8.95 14.74
C LEU A 173 -11.88 9.69 15.94
N LYS A 174 -12.43 9.49 17.14
CA LYS A 174 -11.86 10.05 18.39
C LYS A 174 -10.48 9.49 18.68
N ILE A 175 -10.30 8.17 18.60
CA ILE A 175 -8.99 7.52 18.75
C ILE A 175 -8.00 8.07 17.71
N GLY A 176 -8.42 8.19 16.45
CA GLY A 176 -7.57 8.76 15.39
C GLY A 176 -7.14 10.20 15.69
N LYS A 177 -8.02 11.03 16.28
CA LYS A 177 -7.67 12.38 16.73
C LYS A 177 -6.65 12.35 17.86
N ILE A 178 -6.82 11.48 18.86
CA ILE A 178 -5.90 11.32 19.99
C ILE A 178 -4.53 10.84 19.47
N ALA A 179 -4.49 9.81 18.63
CA ALA A 179 -3.25 9.29 18.04
C ALA A 179 -2.48 10.37 17.27
N ARG A 180 -3.18 11.23 16.52
CA ARG A 180 -2.55 12.37 15.84
C ARG A 180 -1.97 13.38 16.83
N GLN A 181 -2.64 13.63 17.95
CA GLN A 181 -2.14 14.53 18.99
C GLN A 181 -0.90 13.97 19.69
N GLU A 182 -0.82 12.64 19.89
CA GLU A 182 0.35 11.97 20.46
C GLU A 182 1.53 11.84 19.47
N GLY A 183 1.32 12.18 18.20
CA GLY A 183 2.39 12.29 17.20
C GLY A 183 2.50 11.12 16.21
N PHE A 184 1.54 10.19 16.19
CA PHE A 184 1.53 9.13 15.17
C PHE A 184 1.44 9.72 13.76
N THR A 185 2.36 9.31 12.88
CA THR A 185 2.45 9.81 11.51
C THR A 185 1.65 8.96 10.52
N GLN A 186 1.32 7.72 10.89
CA GLN A 186 0.40 6.86 10.16
C GLN A 186 -0.71 6.35 11.08
N ILE A 187 -1.94 6.59 10.66
CA ILE A 187 -3.15 6.19 11.39
C ILE A 187 -4.11 5.60 10.36
N SER A 188 -4.39 4.31 10.47
CA SER A 188 -5.36 3.61 9.63
C SER A 188 -6.59 3.27 10.46
N LEU A 189 -7.73 3.88 10.13
CA LEU A 189 -9.02 3.60 10.77
C LEU A 189 -9.79 2.59 9.94
N SER A 190 -10.28 1.53 10.56
CA SER A 190 -10.81 0.39 9.82
C SER A 190 -12.06 0.70 9.00
N HIS A 191 -12.89 1.64 9.45
CA HIS A 191 -14.03 2.10 8.66
C HIS A 191 -13.63 2.86 7.38
N GLN A 192 -12.42 3.41 7.32
CA GLN A 192 -11.90 4.15 6.15
C GLN A 192 -11.14 3.23 5.19
N THR A 193 -10.42 2.24 5.73
CA THR A 193 -9.64 1.29 4.93
C THR A 193 -10.52 0.23 4.29
N SER A 194 -11.46 -0.34 5.05
CA SER A 194 -12.31 -1.45 4.61
C SER A 194 -13.60 -1.51 5.45
N PRO A 195 -14.70 -0.84 5.04
CA PRO A 195 -15.97 -0.79 5.78
C PRO A 195 -16.78 -2.09 5.69
N LEU A 196 -16.12 -3.25 5.80
CA LEU A 196 -16.77 -4.56 5.85
C LEU A 196 -17.28 -4.86 7.26
N ILE A 197 -18.43 -5.50 7.40
CA ILE A 197 -18.95 -5.96 8.71
C ILE A 197 -17.99 -6.93 9.44
N LYS A 198 -17.24 -7.75 8.68
CA LYS A 198 -16.36 -8.80 9.20
C LYS A 198 -15.09 -8.22 9.83
N LEU A 199 -15.01 -8.24 11.17
CA LEU A 199 -13.90 -7.62 11.91
C LEU A 199 -12.54 -8.23 11.58
N VAL A 200 -12.41 -9.56 11.40
CA VAL A 200 -11.11 -10.18 11.06
C VAL A 200 -10.56 -9.62 9.75
N GLY A 201 -11.30 -9.77 8.64
CA GLY A 201 -10.83 -9.28 7.34
C GLY A 201 -10.68 -7.75 7.28
N ARG A 202 -11.54 -7.01 7.97
CA ARG A 202 -11.42 -5.55 8.11
C ARG A 202 -10.15 -5.16 8.90
N GLY A 203 -9.90 -5.83 10.01
CA GLY A 203 -8.72 -5.63 10.86
C GLY A 203 -7.42 -5.95 10.12
N ASP A 204 -7.36 -7.11 9.44
CA ASP A 204 -6.20 -7.50 8.63
C ASP A 204 -5.88 -6.44 7.57
N THR A 205 -6.90 -5.97 6.83
CA THR A 205 -6.73 -4.90 5.82
C THR A 205 -6.21 -3.60 6.44
N THR A 206 -6.69 -3.27 7.65
CA THR A 206 -6.31 -2.04 8.36
C THR A 206 -4.87 -2.11 8.86
N VAL A 207 -4.45 -3.27 9.38
CA VAL A 207 -3.07 -3.51 9.80
C VAL A 207 -2.13 -3.46 8.60
N VAL A 208 -2.48 -4.13 7.50
CA VAL A 208 -1.70 -4.10 6.25
C VAL A 208 -1.52 -2.66 5.75
N ASP A 209 -2.59 -1.87 5.77
CA ASP A 209 -2.53 -0.47 5.37
C ASP A 209 -1.58 0.35 6.27
N ALA A 210 -1.71 0.21 7.59
CA ALA A 210 -0.85 0.89 8.56
C ALA A 210 0.62 0.47 8.42
N TYR A 211 0.87 -0.81 8.13
CA TYR A 211 2.20 -1.39 7.99
C TYR A 211 2.92 -0.91 6.72
N LEU A 212 2.20 -0.77 5.60
CA LEU A 212 2.80 -0.51 4.28
C LEU A 212 2.73 0.96 3.83
N SER A 213 1.69 1.70 4.22
CA SER A 213 1.48 3.09 3.79
C SER A 213 2.70 4.02 4.02
N PRO A 214 3.42 3.95 5.16
CA PRO A 214 4.59 4.81 5.39
C PRO A 214 5.70 4.60 4.35
N ILE A 215 5.97 3.35 3.97
CA ILE A 215 7.00 2.99 2.99
C ILE A 215 6.62 3.52 1.61
N LEU A 216 5.36 3.33 1.23
CA LEU A 216 4.87 3.79 -0.07
C LEU A 216 4.87 5.30 -0.15
N ARG A 217 4.46 6.02 0.90
CA ARG A 217 4.55 7.48 0.91
C ARG A 217 5.98 7.98 0.75
N ARG A 218 6.95 7.37 1.43
CA ARG A 218 8.38 7.71 1.23
C ARG A 218 8.82 7.50 -0.22
N TYR A 219 8.43 6.39 -0.82
CA TYR A 219 8.74 6.09 -2.22
C TYR A 219 8.09 7.08 -3.20
N VAL A 220 6.78 7.28 -3.06
CA VAL A 220 6.00 8.23 -3.87
C VAL A 220 6.57 9.64 -3.74
N GLN A 221 6.90 10.07 -2.51
CA GLN A 221 7.48 11.39 -2.25
C GLN A 221 8.85 11.54 -2.94
N GLN A 222 9.72 10.54 -2.84
CA GLN A 222 11.02 10.54 -3.51
C GLN A 222 10.89 10.70 -5.03
N VAL A 223 9.99 9.93 -5.66
CA VAL A 223 9.74 10.01 -7.10
C VAL A 223 9.14 11.38 -7.44
N SER A 224 8.16 11.82 -6.67
CA SER A 224 7.46 13.10 -6.86
C SER A 224 8.40 14.31 -6.76
N ASP A 225 9.31 14.31 -5.79
CA ASP A 225 10.32 15.37 -5.63
C ASP A 225 11.35 15.37 -6.75
N ALA A 226 11.75 14.19 -7.23
CA ALA A 226 12.69 14.07 -8.33
C ALA A 226 12.10 14.49 -9.68
N LEU A 227 10.80 14.23 -9.89
CA LEU A 227 10.04 14.66 -11.07
C LEU A 227 9.61 16.14 -10.99
N GLY A 228 9.65 16.72 -9.79
CA GLY A 228 9.38 18.12 -9.51
C GLY A 228 7.89 18.47 -9.40
N ASP A 229 7.60 19.60 -8.76
CA ASP A 229 6.22 20.01 -8.41
C ASP A 229 5.26 20.18 -9.59
N GLY A 230 5.77 20.26 -10.83
CA GLY A 230 4.93 20.40 -12.03
C GLY A 230 4.06 19.18 -12.31
N LEU A 231 4.45 18.00 -11.83
CA LEU A 231 3.69 16.75 -11.97
C LEU A 231 2.81 16.45 -10.74
N LYS A 232 2.97 17.21 -9.65
CA LYS A 232 2.20 17.07 -8.39
C LYS A 232 0.76 17.57 -8.50
N SER A 233 0.43 18.31 -9.54
CA SER A 233 -0.89 18.93 -9.70
C SER A 233 -1.47 18.57 -11.07
N GLY A 234 -2.48 17.68 -11.09
CA GLY A 234 -3.28 17.38 -12.29
C GLY A 234 -3.35 15.91 -12.73
N GLY A 235 -3.04 14.93 -11.87
CA GLY A 235 -3.13 13.50 -12.23
C GLY A 235 -2.05 13.02 -13.20
N ALA A 236 -0.91 13.72 -13.22
CA ALA A 236 0.19 13.41 -14.11
C ALA A 236 1.15 12.37 -13.53
N LEU A 237 1.20 12.18 -12.21
CA LEU A 237 1.87 11.04 -11.58
C LEU A 237 0.84 10.09 -10.97
N MET A 238 0.68 8.92 -11.61
CA MET A 238 -0.34 7.94 -11.27
C MET A 238 0.31 6.61 -10.88
N PHE A 239 -0.27 5.93 -9.90
CA PHE A 239 0.17 4.61 -9.45
C PHE A 239 -0.91 3.56 -9.73
N MET A 240 -0.47 2.39 -10.20
CA MET A 240 -1.30 1.23 -10.40
C MET A 240 -1.76 0.69 -9.04
N GLN A 241 -3.03 0.31 -8.96
CA GLN A 241 -3.63 -0.30 -7.79
C GLN A 241 -3.85 -1.80 -8.02
N SER A 242 -4.06 -2.54 -6.94
CA SER A 242 -4.34 -3.98 -6.91
C SER A 242 -5.58 -4.39 -7.71
N ASN A 243 -6.51 -3.46 -7.96
CA ASN A 243 -7.70 -3.65 -8.79
C ASN A 243 -7.46 -3.40 -10.29
N GLY A 244 -6.22 -3.10 -10.71
CA GLY A 244 -5.85 -2.77 -12.10
C GLY A 244 -6.19 -1.33 -12.53
N GLY A 245 -6.68 -0.50 -11.62
CA GLY A 245 -6.93 0.92 -11.82
C GLY A 245 -5.69 1.78 -11.54
N LEU A 246 -5.75 3.05 -11.95
CA LEU A 246 -4.74 4.05 -11.65
C LEU A 246 -5.31 5.06 -10.65
N THR A 247 -4.52 5.42 -9.64
CA THR A 247 -4.82 6.50 -8.70
C THR A 247 -3.72 7.55 -8.68
N ASP A 248 -4.05 8.78 -8.30
CA ASP A 248 -3.06 9.83 -8.08
C ASP A 248 -2.10 9.43 -6.94
N ALA A 249 -0.84 9.84 -7.08
CA ALA A 249 0.21 9.66 -6.09
C ALA A 249 -0.20 9.99 -4.64
N GLY A 250 -0.94 11.09 -4.43
CA GLY A 250 -1.36 11.51 -3.09
C GLY A 250 -2.45 10.62 -2.46
N LEU A 251 -3.14 9.83 -3.28
CA LEU A 251 -4.22 8.94 -2.85
C LEU A 251 -3.77 7.46 -2.73
N PHE A 252 -2.52 7.15 -3.07
CA PHE A 252 -2.02 5.79 -3.07
C PHE A 252 -1.75 5.30 -1.64
N GLN A 253 -2.41 4.20 -1.26
CA GLN A 253 -2.37 3.63 0.09
C GLN A 253 -1.84 2.20 0.11
N GLY A 254 -1.34 1.76 1.27
CA GLY A 254 -0.78 0.43 1.51
C GLY A 254 -1.67 -0.71 1.04
N LYS A 255 -2.95 -0.66 1.42
CA LYS A 255 -3.95 -1.68 1.04
C LYS A 255 -4.15 -1.83 -0.48
N ASP A 256 -3.95 -0.76 -1.24
CA ASP A 256 -4.21 -0.72 -2.69
C ASP A 256 -2.97 -1.07 -3.51
N ALA A 257 -1.80 -1.19 -2.89
CA ALA A 257 -0.53 -1.34 -3.59
C ALA A 257 -0.07 -2.79 -3.77
N ILE A 258 -0.58 -3.71 -2.95
CA ILE A 258 -0.21 -5.13 -2.98
C ILE A 258 -0.64 -5.74 -4.31
N LEU A 259 0.30 -6.40 -5.01
CA LEU A 259 0.08 -6.99 -6.34
C LEU A 259 -0.36 -5.99 -7.43
N SER A 260 -0.06 -4.70 -7.27
CA SER A 260 -0.36 -3.68 -8.30
C SER A 260 0.36 -3.92 -9.63
N GLY A 261 1.62 -4.37 -9.60
CA GLY A 261 2.37 -4.74 -10.82
C GLY A 261 1.67 -5.84 -11.63
N PRO A 262 1.44 -7.03 -11.04
CA PRO A 262 0.68 -8.11 -11.69
C PRO A 262 -0.69 -7.67 -12.20
N ALA A 263 -1.41 -6.82 -11.46
CA ALA A 263 -2.72 -6.30 -11.90
C ALA A 263 -2.63 -5.54 -13.24
N GLY A 264 -1.57 -4.76 -13.45
CA GLY A 264 -1.28 -4.12 -14.73
C GLY A 264 -1.03 -5.13 -15.86
N GLY A 265 -0.29 -6.21 -15.57
CA GLY A 265 -0.07 -7.32 -16.49
C GLY A 265 -1.37 -8.01 -16.90
N VAL A 266 -2.28 -8.27 -15.95
CA VAL A 266 -3.61 -8.84 -16.22
C VAL A 266 -4.42 -7.94 -17.16
N VAL A 267 -4.46 -6.63 -16.90
CA VAL A 267 -5.18 -5.68 -17.76
C VAL A 267 -4.60 -5.68 -19.19
N GLY A 268 -3.28 -5.69 -19.32
CA GLY A 268 -2.59 -5.77 -20.61
C GLY A 268 -2.87 -7.08 -21.36
N MET A 269 -2.84 -8.22 -20.64
CA MET A 269 -3.17 -9.53 -21.18
C MET A 269 -4.60 -9.57 -21.72
N VAL A 270 -5.58 -9.12 -20.94
CA VAL A 270 -7.00 -9.11 -21.34
C VAL A 270 -7.19 -8.24 -22.59
N LYS A 271 -6.58 -7.06 -22.66
CA LYS A 271 -6.70 -6.17 -23.84
C LYS A 271 -6.04 -6.77 -25.09
N SER A 272 -4.89 -7.42 -24.93
CA SER A 272 -4.18 -8.06 -26.05
C SER A 272 -4.95 -9.27 -26.58
N ALA A 273 -5.48 -10.08 -25.67
CA ALA A 273 -6.31 -11.23 -26.01
C ALA A 273 -7.61 -10.84 -26.71
N GLN A 274 -8.31 -9.81 -26.21
CA GLN A 274 -9.52 -9.28 -26.85
C GLN A 274 -9.23 -8.83 -28.29
N ALA A 275 -8.12 -8.14 -28.53
CA ALA A 275 -7.70 -7.74 -29.87
C ALA A 275 -7.38 -8.95 -30.78
N ALA A 276 -6.93 -10.06 -30.19
CA ALA A 276 -6.67 -11.32 -30.89
C ALA A 276 -7.90 -12.25 -30.97
N GLY A 277 -9.04 -11.88 -30.41
CA GLY A 277 -10.28 -12.65 -30.44
C GLY A 277 -10.38 -13.80 -29.42
N PHE A 278 -9.57 -13.78 -28.35
CA PHE A 278 -9.62 -14.79 -27.28
C PHE A 278 -10.41 -14.28 -26.05
N ASP A 279 -11.21 -15.16 -25.46
CA ASP A 279 -12.07 -14.89 -24.30
C ASP A 279 -11.73 -15.71 -23.04
N LYS A 280 -10.86 -16.72 -23.17
CA LYS A 280 -10.35 -17.56 -22.08
C LYS A 280 -8.84 -17.51 -22.05
N LEU A 281 -8.29 -17.12 -20.90
CA LEU A 281 -6.88 -16.81 -20.75
C LEU A 281 -6.34 -17.45 -19.48
N ILE A 282 -5.08 -17.85 -19.52
CA ILE A 282 -4.29 -18.13 -18.32
C ILE A 282 -3.05 -17.28 -18.46
N GLY A 283 -2.89 -16.32 -17.55
CA GLY A 283 -1.70 -15.50 -17.47
C GLY A 283 -0.66 -16.18 -16.60
N PHE A 284 0.58 -16.17 -17.07
CA PHE A 284 1.75 -16.68 -16.37
C PHE A 284 2.86 -15.66 -16.50
N ASP A 285 3.20 -15.00 -15.39
CA ASP A 285 4.29 -14.03 -15.31
C ASP A 285 5.34 -14.54 -14.32
N MET A 286 6.58 -14.63 -14.77
CA MET A 286 7.69 -15.18 -13.98
C MET A 286 8.85 -14.19 -13.96
N GLY A 287 9.07 -13.59 -12.79
CA GLY A 287 10.19 -12.71 -12.51
C GLY A 287 11.35 -13.43 -11.82
N GLY A 288 12.34 -12.65 -11.35
CA GLY A 288 13.45 -13.18 -10.55
C GLY A 288 13.09 -13.51 -9.10
N THR A 289 11.94 -13.05 -8.60
CA THR A 289 11.54 -13.16 -7.18
C THR A 289 10.21 -13.89 -6.99
N SER A 290 9.24 -13.68 -7.88
CA SER A 290 7.90 -14.28 -7.81
C SER A 290 7.47 -14.90 -9.13
N THR A 291 6.46 -15.76 -9.06
CA THR A 291 5.68 -16.22 -10.20
C THR A 291 4.21 -15.95 -9.91
N ASP A 292 3.57 -15.21 -10.80
CA ASP A 292 2.20 -14.73 -10.67
C ASP A 292 1.32 -15.40 -11.73
N VAL A 293 0.25 -16.07 -11.29
CA VAL A 293 -0.67 -16.82 -12.15
C VAL A 293 -2.09 -16.26 -12.00
N CYS A 294 -2.75 -15.99 -13.12
CA CYS A 294 -4.11 -15.48 -13.17
C CYS A 294 -4.93 -16.21 -14.27
N HIS A 295 -6.25 -16.21 -14.14
CA HIS A 295 -7.18 -16.87 -15.07
C HIS A 295 -8.53 -16.15 -15.06
#